data_AF-A0A804PPE9-F1
#
_entry.id   AF-A0A804PPE9-F1
#
_cell.length_a   1.000
_cell.length_b   1.000
_cell.length_c   1.000
_cell.angle_alpha   90.00
_cell.angle_beta   90.00
_cell.angle_gamma   90.00
#
_symmetry.space_group_name_H-M   'P 1'
#
loop_
_entity.id
_entity.type
_entity.pdbx_description
1 polymer ?
#
loop_
_entity_poly.entity_id
_entity_poly.type
_entity_poly.pdbx_seq_one_letter_code
_entity_poly.pdbx_strand_id
1 'polypeptide(L)'
;MGPTPPHTDDTRVAQLPLPGGAEDYVRDSIHASLGLPVSDRSLRLKLLASEEQRHRLQDHVFSLEEDLRAAQRRIDLLKAEAAMNAAGLRRCVEEKEAVAAAYADLSDKSSKECRLYERDLERAMESCDDLARENDDLRARLNQNTDLAALMVQVQELHKEKEILKMNLDTAEAEVYQKHSCPWDSCVFTRPGS
;
A
#
# COMPACT_ATOMS: atom_id res chain seq x y z
N MET A 1 18.07 -91.27 80.60
CA MET A 1 17.54 -89.91 80.75
C MET A 1 18.60 -89.09 81.47
N GLY A 2 19.56 -88.39 80.89
CA GLY A 2 19.88 -87.89 79.55
C GLY A 2 20.69 -86.62 79.84
N PRO A 3 21.94 -86.46 79.38
CA PRO A 3 22.77 -85.33 79.80
C PRO A 3 22.27 -84.04 79.14
N THR A 4 22.05 -82.99 79.92
CA THR A 4 21.78 -81.65 79.37
C THR A 4 23.08 -81.08 78.78
N PRO A 5 23.10 -80.72 77.48
CA PRO A 5 24.28 -80.16 76.82
C PRO A 5 24.44 -78.67 77.18
N PRO A 6 25.65 -78.09 77.02
CA PRO A 6 25.83 -76.66 77.18
C PRO A 6 25.23 -75.93 75.99
N HIS A 7 24.34 -74.97 76.24
CA HIS A 7 23.89 -74.03 75.22
C HIS A 7 25.04 -73.08 74.88
N THR A 8 25.65 -73.34 73.73
CA THR A 8 26.42 -72.37 72.96
C THR A 8 25.47 -71.42 72.22
N ASP A 9 25.96 -70.19 72.10
CA ASP A 9 25.54 -69.09 71.23
C ASP A 9 24.30 -68.30 71.63
N ASP A 10 24.53 -67.04 72.00
CA ASP A 10 24.05 -65.97 71.13
C ASP A 10 25.01 -64.76 71.07
N THR A 11 25.54 -64.60 69.86
CA THR A 11 25.87 -63.32 69.21
C THR A 11 26.90 -62.40 69.88
N ARG A 12 28.16 -62.84 69.90
CA ARG A 12 29.24 -61.88 69.60
C ARG A 12 29.04 -61.41 68.17
N VAL A 13 28.32 -60.29 68.00
CA VAL A 13 28.42 -59.48 66.79
C VAL A 13 29.91 -59.19 66.65
N ALA A 14 30.57 -59.87 65.73
CA ALA A 14 31.91 -59.51 65.33
C ALA A 14 31.82 -58.03 64.92
N GLN A 15 32.39 -57.15 65.74
CA GLN A 15 32.69 -55.79 65.35
C GLN A 15 33.61 -55.92 64.15
N LEU A 16 33.02 -55.90 62.97
CA LEU A 16 33.73 -55.74 61.71
C LEU A 16 34.30 -54.32 61.81
N PRO A 17 35.61 -54.14 61.98
CA PRO A 17 36.17 -52.81 62.23
C PRO A 17 35.81 -51.93 61.04
N LEU A 18 34.96 -50.93 61.26
CA LEU A 18 34.59 -50.03 60.18
C LEU A 18 35.87 -49.28 59.74
N PRO A 19 36.23 -49.30 58.45
CA PRO A 19 37.51 -48.74 58.01
C PRO A 19 37.55 -47.22 58.26
N GLY A 20 38.72 -46.70 58.63
CA GLY A 20 39.01 -45.27 58.56
C GLY A 20 38.64 -44.42 59.79
N GLY A 21 38.56 -44.99 61.00
CA GLY A 21 38.31 -44.21 62.21
C GLY A 21 36.86 -43.73 62.38
N ALA A 22 35.93 -44.29 61.59
CA ALA A 22 34.50 -44.05 61.72
C ALA A 22 33.97 -44.42 63.12
N GLU A 23 34.51 -45.48 63.74
CA GLU A 23 34.14 -45.87 65.11
C GLU A 23 34.58 -44.85 66.16
N ASP A 24 35.76 -44.23 65.99
CA ASP A 24 36.22 -43.16 66.88
C ASP A 24 35.37 -41.90 66.68
N TYR A 25 35.01 -41.58 65.43
CA TYR A 25 34.11 -40.46 65.13
C TYR A 25 32.72 -40.66 65.73
N VAL A 26 32.14 -41.86 65.61
CA VAL A 26 30.84 -42.21 66.19
C VAL A 26 30.91 -42.14 67.73
N ARG A 27 31.95 -42.73 68.34
CA ARG A 27 32.17 -42.67 69.79
C ARG A 27 32.33 -41.24 70.30
N ASP A 28 33.12 -40.43 69.61
CA ASP A 28 33.36 -39.03 69.98
C ASP A 28 32.13 -38.14 69.73
N SER A 29 31.27 -38.49 68.78
CA SER A 29 29.97 -37.83 68.56
C SER A 29 28.97 -38.16 69.67
N ILE A 30 28.98 -39.40 70.17
CA ILE A 30 28.21 -39.84 71.34
C ILE A 30 28.71 -39.13 72.60
N HIS A 31 30.04 -39.09 72.82
CA HIS A 31 30.63 -38.37 73.95
C HIS A 31 30.28 -36.88 73.95
N ALA A 32 30.36 -36.23 72.79
CA ALA A 32 29.95 -34.83 72.65
C ALA A 32 28.46 -34.61 73.00
N SER A 33 27.58 -35.52 72.58
CA SER A 33 26.14 -35.45 72.87
C SER A 33 25.81 -35.66 74.35
N LEU A 34 26.68 -36.37 75.07
CA LEU A 34 26.58 -36.64 76.52
C LEU A 34 27.35 -35.61 77.38
N GLY A 35 27.95 -34.59 76.77
CA GLY A 35 28.74 -33.56 77.47
C GLY A 35 30.10 -34.04 77.99
N LEU A 36 30.60 -35.17 77.49
CA LEU A 36 31.89 -35.75 77.88
C LEU A 36 33.04 -35.13 77.06
N PRO A 37 34.28 -35.11 77.60
CA PRO A 37 35.44 -34.55 76.90
C PRO A 37 35.71 -35.30 75.59
N VAL A 38 35.73 -34.56 74.49
CA VAL A 38 36.01 -35.10 73.15
C VAL A 38 37.52 -35.23 72.95
N SER A 39 37.97 -36.25 72.23
CA SER A 39 39.39 -36.42 71.93
C SER A 39 39.96 -35.24 71.10
N ASP A 40 41.22 -34.88 71.33
CA ASP A 40 41.94 -33.84 70.57
C ASP A 40 41.94 -34.15 69.05
N ARG A 41 42.02 -35.44 68.70
CA ARG A 41 41.95 -35.93 67.32
C ARG A 41 40.62 -35.55 66.65
N SER A 42 39.49 -35.77 67.33
CA SER A 42 38.16 -35.45 66.78
C SER A 42 37.92 -33.95 66.65
N LEU A 43 38.42 -33.15 67.59
CA LEU A 43 38.38 -31.68 67.47
C LEU A 43 39.16 -31.18 66.25
N ARG A 44 40.39 -31.69 66.01
CA ARG A 44 41.20 -31.33 64.83
C ARG A 44 40.53 -31.73 63.52
N LEU A 45 39.91 -32.91 63.47
CA LEU A 45 39.15 -33.37 62.30
C LEU A 45 37.94 -32.49 62.00
N LYS A 46 37.17 -32.10 63.03
CA LYS A 46 36.04 -31.18 62.86
C LYS A 46 36.49 -29.79 62.41
N LEU A 47 37.62 -29.30 62.93
CA LEU A 47 38.20 -28.02 62.50
C LEU A 47 38.57 -28.05 61.00
N LEU A 48 39.31 -29.07 60.57
CA LEU A 48 39.67 -29.25 59.15
C LEU A 48 38.43 -29.35 58.24
N ALA A 49 37.43 -30.14 58.64
CA ALA A 49 36.18 -30.27 57.88
C ALA A 49 35.42 -28.94 57.80
N SER A 50 35.38 -28.17 58.89
CA SER A 50 34.77 -26.83 58.91
C SER A 50 35.53 -25.83 58.04
N GLU A 51 36.86 -25.87 58.03
CA GLU A 51 37.69 -25.00 57.20
C GLU A 51 37.50 -25.30 55.71
N GLU A 52 37.48 -26.57 55.32
CA GLU A 52 37.21 -26.99 53.95
C GLU A 52 35.80 -26.57 53.51
N GLN A 53 34.80 -26.77 54.36
CA GLN A 53 33.42 -26.32 54.08
C GLN A 53 33.35 -24.80 53.92
N ARG A 54 34.06 -24.03 54.76
CA ARG A 54 34.15 -22.56 54.65
C ARG A 54 34.75 -22.15 53.31
N HIS A 55 35.81 -22.80 52.85
CA HIS A 55 36.41 -22.52 51.56
C HIS A 55 35.44 -22.79 50.39
N ARG A 56 34.76 -23.94 50.38
CA ARG A 56 33.75 -24.25 49.36
C ARG A 56 32.60 -23.25 49.33
N LEU A 57 32.15 -22.80 50.51
CA LEU A 57 31.12 -21.76 50.61
C LEU A 57 31.62 -20.42 50.06
N GLN A 58 32.86 -20.04 50.35
CA GLN A 58 33.45 -18.82 49.79
C GLN A 58 33.51 -18.87 48.27
N ASP A 59 33.97 -19.98 47.69
CA ASP A 59 34.01 -20.16 46.24
C ASP A 59 32.61 -20.03 45.62
N HIS A 60 31.60 -20.60 46.28
CA HIS A 60 30.22 -20.49 45.82
C HIS A 60 29.69 -19.06 45.90
N VAL A 61 30.00 -18.32 46.97
CA VAL A 61 29.65 -16.90 47.10
C VAL A 61 30.27 -16.09 45.96
N PHE A 62 31.56 -16.30 45.66
CA PHE A 62 32.22 -15.60 44.56
C PHE A 62 31.57 -15.90 43.20
N SER A 63 31.23 -17.16 42.93
CA SER A 63 30.52 -17.55 41.71
C SER A 63 29.16 -16.85 41.61
N LEU A 64 28.37 -16.86 42.69
CA LEU A 64 27.05 -16.23 42.70
C LEU A 64 27.13 -14.71 42.53
N GLU A 65 28.15 -14.06 43.10
CA GLU A 65 28.38 -12.62 42.91
C GLU A 65 28.75 -12.28 41.46
N GLU A 66 29.49 -13.14 40.77
CA GLU A 66 29.79 -12.97 39.36
C GLU A 66 28.54 -13.14 38.50
N ASP A 67 27.76 -14.19 38.75
CA ASP A 67 26.50 -14.46 38.06
C ASP A 67 25.49 -13.33 38.26
N LEU A 68 25.39 -12.80 39.48
CA LEU A 68 24.54 -11.65 39.79
C LEU A 68 24.96 -10.41 39.00
N ARG A 69 26.27 -10.14 38.94
CA ARG A 69 26.81 -9.02 38.14
C ARG A 69 26.57 -9.22 36.65
N ALA A 70 26.70 -10.44 36.14
CA ALA A 70 26.41 -10.77 34.74
C ALA A 70 24.93 -10.61 34.40
N ALA A 71 24.04 -11.10 35.27
CA ALA A 71 22.59 -10.94 35.13
C ALA A 71 22.19 -9.46 35.15
N GLN A 72 22.76 -8.66 36.06
CA GLN A 72 22.48 -7.23 36.14
C GLN A 72 22.86 -6.50 34.84
N ARG A 73 24.06 -6.76 34.29
CA ARG A 73 24.47 -6.19 32.99
C ARG A 73 23.51 -6.57 31.87
N ARG A 74 23.02 -7.81 31.87
CA ARG A 74 22.05 -8.28 30.86
C ARG A 74 20.70 -7.58 31.00
N ILE A 75 20.23 -7.35 32.23
CA ILE A 75 19.00 -6.58 32.49
C ILE A 75 19.15 -5.16 31.94
N ASP A 76 20.28 -4.50 32.18
CA ASP A 76 20.49 -3.12 31.76
C ASP A 76 20.53 -3.00 30.22
N LEU A 77 21.17 -3.96 29.54
CA LEU A 77 21.14 -4.06 28.07
C LEU A 77 19.72 -4.23 27.54
N LEU A 78 18.95 -5.18 28.10
CA LEU A 78 17.57 -5.42 27.67
C LEU A 78 16.67 -4.22 27.93
N LYS A 79 16.87 -3.48 29.02
CA LYS A 79 16.15 -2.24 29.29
C LYS A 79 16.46 -1.17 28.25
N ALA A 80 17.73 -0.99 27.88
CA ALA A 80 18.13 -0.03 26.86
C ALA A 80 17.54 -0.40 25.49
N GLU A 81 17.59 -1.68 25.11
CA GLU A 81 17.00 -2.19 23.87
C GLU A 81 15.49 -2.00 23.85
N ALA A 82 14.79 -2.37 24.92
CA ALA A 82 13.35 -2.18 25.04
C ALA A 82 12.95 -0.69 24.95
N ALA A 83 13.72 0.20 25.57
CA ALA A 83 13.47 1.65 25.50
C ALA A 83 13.64 2.19 24.07
N MET A 84 14.70 1.76 23.37
CA MET A 84 14.95 2.13 21.98
C MET A 84 13.84 1.60 21.06
N ASN A 85 13.45 0.33 21.22
CA ASN A 85 12.38 -0.29 20.45
C ASN A 85 11.04 0.39 20.69
N ALA A 86 10.71 0.72 21.95
CA ALA A 86 9.49 1.46 22.27
C ALA A 86 9.47 2.86 21.64
N ALA A 87 10.61 3.56 21.62
CA ALA A 87 10.72 4.86 20.96
C ALA A 87 10.60 4.75 19.44
N GLY A 88 11.22 3.73 18.82
CA GLY A 88 11.11 3.47 17.39
C GLY A 88 9.67 3.11 16.98
N LEU A 89 9.00 2.27 17.77
CA LEU A 89 7.61 1.88 17.51
C LEU A 89 6.67 3.08 17.60
N ARG A 90 6.85 3.97 18.59
CA ARG A 90 6.06 5.21 18.69
C ARG A 90 6.19 6.08 17.44
N ARG A 91 7.43 6.36 16.99
CA ARG A 91 7.65 7.14 15.75
C ARG A 91 7.02 6.47 14.54
N CYS A 92 7.14 5.14 14.41
CA CYS A 92 6.54 4.41 13.30
C CYS A 92 5.02 4.53 13.28
N VAL A 93 4.37 4.50 14.45
CA VAL A 93 2.92 4.73 14.57
C VAL A 93 2.56 6.15 14.16
N GLU A 94 3.26 7.16 14.70
CA GLU A 94 3.05 8.58 14.37
C GLU A 94 3.19 8.84 12.85
N GLU A 95 4.24 8.29 12.22
CA GLU A 95 4.47 8.39 10.78
C GLU A 95 3.36 7.70 9.97
N LYS A 96 2.90 6.52 10.40
CA LYS A 96 1.79 5.81 9.75
C LYS A 96 0.48 6.59 9.84
N GLU A 97 0.18 7.15 11.00
CA GLU A 97 -1.00 7.99 11.21
C GLU A 97 -0.95 9.26 10.34
N ALA A 98 0.20 9.91 10.25
CA ALA A 98 0.40 11.06 9.39
C ALA A 98 0.19 10.72 7.90
N VAL A 99 0.72 9.59 7.43
CA VAL A 99 0.52 9.12 6.05
C VAL A 99 -0.95 8.76 5.79
N ALA A 100 -1.61 8.11 6.74
CA ALA A 100 -3.03 7.77 6.61
C ALA A 100 -3.91 9.02 6.52
N ALA A 101 -3.63 10.05 7.31
CA ALA A 101 -4.32 11.34 7.23
C ALA A 101 -4.08 12.01 5.87
N ALA A 102 -2.83 12.05 5.39
CA ALA A 102 -2.51 12.62 4.08
C ALA A 102 -3.20 11.87 2.93
N TYR A 103 -3.33 10.54 3.04
CA TYR A 103 -4.04 9.73 2.05
C TYR A 103 -5.55 10.01 2.04
N ALA A 104 -6.16 10.14 3.22
CA ALA A 104 -7.57 10.52 3.35
C ALA A 104 -7.83 11.90 2.71
N ASP A 105 -6.99 12.89 3.02
CA ASP A 105 -7.07 14.24 2.44
C ASP A 105 -6.94 14.22 0.91
N LEU A 106 -6.01 13.41 0.39
CA LEU A 106 -5.82 13.25 -1.05
C LEU A 106 -7.01 12.58 -1.72
N SER A 107 -7.57 11.55 -1.08
CA SER A 107 -8.76 10.85 -1.56
C SER A 107 -9.97 11.79 -1.63
N ASP A 108 -10.17 12.62 -0.60
CA ASP A 108 -11.25 13.61 -0.57
C ASP A 108 -11.09 14.67 -1.68
N LYS A 109 -9.86 15.16 -1.90
CA LYS A 109 -9.57 16.11 -2.99
C LYS A 109 -9.85 15.48 -4.35
N SER A 110 -9.34 14.27 -4.57
CA SER A 110 -9.56 13.54 -5.82
C SER A 110 -11.05 13.27 -6.07
N SER A 111 -11.81 12.87 -5.03
CA SER A 111 -13.26 12.67 -5.17
C SER A 111 -13.99 13.96 -5.54
N LYS A 112 -13.61 15.10 -4.96
CA LYS A 112 -14.18 16.41 -5.33
C LYS A 112 -13.85 16.79 -6.77
N GLU A 113 -12.63 16.56 -7.21
CA GLU A 113 -12.21 16.81 -8.60
C GLU A 113 -13.00 15.94 -9.59
N CYS A 114 -13.17 14.64 -9.31
CA CYS A 114 -14.00 13.76 -10.14
C CYS A 114 -15.43 14.30 -10.30
N ARG A 115 -16.06 14.73 -9.20
CA ARG A 115 -17.42 15.32 -9.25
C ARG A 115 -17.48 16.61 -10.07
N LEU A 116 -16.43 17.43 -10.04
CA LEU A 116 -16.36 18.64 -10.84
C LEU A 116 -16.24 18.30 -12.33
N TYR A 117 -15.40 17.32 -12.69
CA TYR A 117 -15.26 16.86 -14.07
C TYR A 117 -16.57 16.24 -14.60
N GLU A 118 -17.27 15.44 -13.80
CA GLU A 118 -18.59 14.90 -14.16
C GLU A 118 -19.58 16.02 -14.47
N ARG A 119 -19.72 17.00 -13.58
CA ARG A 119 -20.62 18.14 -13.78
C ARG A 119 -20.25 18.99 -15.00
N ASP A 120 -18.96 19.22 -15.22
CA ASP A 120 -18.52 20.03 -16.35
C ASP A 120 -18.74 19.28 -17.68
N LEU A 121 -18.62 17.95 -17.68
CA LEU A 121 -18.98 17.11 -18.82
C LEU A 121 -20.49 17.16 -19.10
N GLU A 122 -21.33 17.02 -18.07
CA GLU A 122 -22.79 17.14 -18.19
C GLU A 122 -23.19 18.48 -18.80
N ARG A 123 -22.62 19.59 -18.31
CA ARG A 123 -22.88 20.93 -18.87
C ARG A 123 -22.46 21.04 -20.34
N ALA A 124 -21.32 20.44 -20.71
CA ALA A 124 -20.87 20.44 -22.10
C ALA A 124 -21.83 19.65 -23.00
N MET A 125 -22.36 18.52 -22.52
CA MET A 125 -23.36 17.73 -23.23
C MET A 125 -24.68 18.50 -23.41
N GLU A 126 -25.18 19.14 -22.35
CA GLU A 126 -26.38 20.00 -22.42
C GLU A 126 -26.21 21.13 -23.46
N SER A 127 -25.02 21.77 -23.48
CA SER A 127 -24.72 22.80 -24.47
C SER A 127 -24.69 22.26 -25.90
N CYS A 128 -24.20 21.04 -26.11
CA CYS A 128 -24.23 20.40 -27.43
C CYS A 128 -25.66 20.09 -27.88
N ASP A 129 -26.51 19.63 -26.96
CA ASP A 129 -27.93 19.37 -27.24
C ASP A 129 -28.68 20.66 -27.61
N ASP A 130 -28.42 21.75 -26.89
CA ASP A 130 -29.00 23.06 -27.21
C ASP A 130 -28.55 23.57 -28.59
N LEU A 131 -27.25 23.47 -28.89
CA LEU A 131 -26.72 23.83 -30.22
C LEU A 131 -27.30 22.96 -31.33
N ALA A 132 -27.55 21.67 -31.08
CA ALA A 132 -28.18 20.78 -32.04
C ALA A 132 -29.63 21.21 -32.32
N ARG A 133 -30.41 21.54 -31.27
CA ARG A 133 -31.77 22.08 -31.42
C ARG A 133 -31.78 23.39 -32.19
N GLU A 134 -30.89 24.32 -31.86
CA GLU A 134 -30.76 25.59 -32.59
C GLU A 134 -30.41 25.36 -34.06
N ASN A 135 -29.53 24.40 -34.36
CA ASN A 135 -29.17 24.05 -35.74
C ASN A 135 -30.37 23.52 -36.53
N ASP A 136 -31.15 22.62 -35.91
CA ASP A 136 -32.34 22.05 -36.53
C ASP A 136 -33.43 23.11 -36.73
N ASP A 137 -33.62 24.01 -35.77
CA ASP A 137 -34.54 25.15 -35.88
C ASP A 137 -34.12 26.10 -37.02
N LEU A 138 -32.82 26.41 -37.13
CA LEU A 138 -32.29 27.23 -38.22
C LEU A 138 -32.48 26.55 -39.59
N ARG A 139 -32.25 25.24 -39.68
CA ARG A 139 -32.50 24.46 -40.90
C ARG A 139 -33.98 24.44 -41.26
N ALA A 140 -34.86 24.25 -40.29
CA ALA A 140 -36.31 24.29 -40.51
C ALA A 140 -36.74 25.67 -41.04
N ARG A 141 -36.27 26.75 -40.41
CA ARG A 141 -36.53 28.12 -40.86
C ARG A 141 -36.00 28.39 -42.27
N LEU A 142 -34.80 27.91 -42.59
CA LEU A 142 -34.22 28.03 -43.92
C LEU A 142 -35.06 27.29 -44.98
N ASN A 143 -35.48 26.06 -44.67
CA ASN A 143 -36.31 25.25 -45.57
C ASN A 143 -37.71 25.82 -45.76
N GLN A 144 -38.27 26.47 -44.74
CA GLN A 144 -39.57 27.14 -44.81
C GLN A 144 -39.49 28.52 -45.45
N ASN A 145 -38.31 29.02 -45.80
CA ASN A 145 -38.12 30.34 -46.38
C ASN A 145 -38.58 30.36 -47.85
N THR A 146 -39.87 30.59 -48.03
CA THR A 146 -40.53 30.70 -49.34
C THR A 146 -39.99 31.87 -50.16
N ASP A 147 -39.50 32.93 -49.52
CA ASP A 147 -38.97 34.10 -50.20
C ASP A 147 -37.64 33.78 -50.90
N LEU A 148 -36.78 32.98 -50.25
CA LEU A 148 -35.57 32.47 -50.90
C LEU A 148 -35.91 31.58 -52.10
N ALA A 149 -36.89 30.69 -51.96
CA ALA A 149 -37.33 29.84 -53.07
C ALA A 149 -37.92 30.67 -54.22
N ALA A 150 -38.73 31.68 -53.93
CA ALA A 150 -39.31 32.59 -54.92
C ALA A 150 -38.22 33.41 -55.64
N LEU A 151 -37.25 33.95 -54.90
CA LEU A 151 -36.11 34.66 -55.47
C LEU A 151 -35.27 33.74 -56.36
N MET A 152 -35.04 32.48 -55.96
CA MET A 152 -34.34 31.52 -56.80
C MET A 152 -35.07 31.27 -58.14
N VAL A 153 -36.39 31.16 -58.12
CA VAL A 153 -37.21 31.02 -59.34
C VAL A 153 -37.10 32.28 -60.20
N GLN A 154 -37.26 33.46 -59.62
CA GLN A 154 -37.15 34.74 -60.35
C GLN A 154 -35.79 34.89 -61.03
N VAL A 155 -34.69 34.54 -60.33
CA VAL A 155 -33.35 34.58 -60.90
C VAL A 155 -33.22 33.62 -62.09
N GLN A 156 -33.81 32.43 -62.02
CA GLN A 156 -33.81 31.48 -63.13
C GLN A 156 -34.63 31.97 -64.33
N GLU A 157 -35.78 32.60 -64.09
CA GLU A 157 -36.62 33.19 -65.13
C GLU A 157 -35.88 34.34 -65.84
N LEU A 158 -35.36 35.29 -65.07
CA LEU A 158 -34.56 36.40 -65.60
C LEU A 158 -33.34 35.90 -66.39
N HIS A 159 -32.71 34.79 -65.97
CA HIS A 159 -31.62 34.19 -66.70
C HIS A 159 -32.06 33.63 -68.06
N LYS A 160 -33.20 32.93 -68.11
CA LYS A 160 -33.77 32.42 -69.38
C LYS A 160 -34.13 33.57 -70.32
N GLU A 161 -34.81 34.60 -69.81
CA GLU A 161 -35.19 35.78 -70.59
C GLU A 161 -33.95 36.49 -71.15
N LYS A 162 -32.90 36.64 -70.34
CA LYS A 162 -31.62 37.19 -70.78
C LYS A 162 -31.02 36.40 -71.95
N GLU A 163 -30.99 35.08 -71.88
CA GLU A 163 -30.42 34.26 -72.97
C GLU A 163 -31.28 34.33 -74.25
N ILE A 164 -32.61 34.35 -74.13
CA ILE A 164 -33.51 34.55 -75.27
C ILE A 164 -33.24 35.89 -75.95
N LEU A 165 -33.17 36.98 -75.17
CA LEU A 165 -32.90 38.31 -75.69
C LEU A 165 -31.54 38.38 -76.39
N LYS A 166 -30.53 37.67 -75.86
CA LYS A 166 -29.22 37.57 -76.49
C LYS A 166 -29.27 36.85 -77.83
N MET A 167 -29.94 35.70 -77.94
CA MET A 167 -30.10 35.00 -79.22
C MET A 167 -30.86 35.85 -80.26
N ASN A 168 -31.88 36.58 -79.81
CA ASN A 168 -32.63 37.50 -80.68
C ASN A 168 -31.75 38.66 -81.16
N LEU A 169 -30.91 39.20 -80.29
CA LEU A 169 -29.94 40.24 -80.66
C LEU A 169 -28.94 39.71 -81.70
N ASP A 170 -28.33 38.55 -81.44
CA ASP A 170 -27.37 37.92 -82.37
C ASP A 170 -28.03 37.66 -83.75
N THR A 171 -29.29 37.24 -83.76
CA THR A 171 -30.07 37.02 -84.99
C THR A 171 -30.34 38.35 -85.72
N ALA A 172 -30.77 39.38 -85.00
CA ALA A 172 -31.01 40.70 -85.57
C ALA A 172 -29.72 41.31 -86.14
N GLU A 173 -28.60 41.16 -85.44
CA GLU A 173 -27.28 41.58 -85.92
C GLU A 173 -26.89 40.81 -87.20
N ALA A 174 -27.09 39.49 -87.25
CA ALA A 174 -26.82 38.68 -88.44
C ALA A 174 -27.69 39.09 -89.65
N GLU A 175 -28.98 39.37 -89.44
CA GLU A 175 -29.87 39.87 -90.50
C GLU A 175 -29.42 41.23 -91.04
N VAL A 176 -28.95 42.12 -90.15
CA VAL A 176 -28.38 43.41 -90.54
C VAL A 176 -27.11 43.20 -91.35
N TYR A 177 -26.19 42.35 -90.89
CA TYR A 177 -24.99 41.99 -91.64
C TYR A 177 -25.32 41.38 -93.01
N GLN A 178 -26.32 40.50 -93.10
CA GLN A 178 -26.75 39.89 -94.36
C GLN A 178 -27.35 40.93 -95.32
N LYS A 179 -28.21 41.84 -94.85
CA LYS A 179 -28.75 42.94 -95.66
C LYS A 179 -27.67 43.91 -96.15
N HIS A 180 -26.63 44.16 -95.36
CA HIS A 180 -25.52 45.04 -95.74
C HIS A 180 -24.44 44.31 -96.56
N SER A 181 -24.36 42.98 -96.50
CA SER A 181 -23.43 42.14 -97.26
C SER A 181 -24.01 41.57 -98.55
N CYS A 182 -25.33 41.68 -98.78
CA CYS A 182 -25.92 41.44 -100.10
C CYS A 182 -25.40 42.52 -101.07
N PRO A 183 -24.63 42.16 -102.12
CA PRO A 183 -24.18 43.14 -103.09
C PRO A 183 -25.40 43.73 -103.79
N TRP A 184 -25.39 45.04 -104.03
CA TRP A 184 -26.40 45.79 -104.78
C TRP A 184 -26.53 45.36 -106.27
N ASP A 185 -25.99 44.21 -106.67
CA ASP A 185 -25.88 43.74 -108.06
C ASP A 185 -26.79 42.55 -108.42
N SER A 186 -27.80 42.19 -107.62
CA SER A 186 -28.73 41.10 -108.00
C SER A 186 -30.23 41.39 -107.90
N CYS A 187 -30.64 42.65 -107.71
CA CYS A 187 -32.02 43.03 -108.03
C CYS A 187 -32.12 43.50 -109.48
N VAL A 188 -32.21 42.52 -110.40
CA VAL A 188 -32.71 42.73 -111.76
C VAL A 188 -34.15 43.23 -111.65
N PHE A 189 -34.35 44.52 -111.93
CA PHE A 189 -35.66 45.13 -112.04
C PHE A 189 -36.27 44.73 -113.39
N THR A 190 -36.96 43.60 -113.48
CA THR A 190 -37.83 43.29 -114.63
C THR A 190 -39.07 44.18 -114.57
N ARG A 191 -39.10 45.21 -115.42
CA ARG A 191 -40.31 46.00 -115.72
C ARG A 191 -41.31 45.14 -116.53
N PRO A 192 -42.63 45.30 -116.30
CA PRO A 192 -43.64 44.61 -117.08
C PRO A 192 -43.95 45.34 -118.40
N GLY A 193 -43.89 44.58 -119.51
CA GLY A 193 -44.80 44.65 -120.66
C GLY A 193 -44.66 45.79 -121.67
N SER A 194 -44.12 45.47 -122.86
CA SER A 194 -44.71 45.69 -124.21
C SER A 194 -43.86 44.98 -125.26
#